data_AF-A0A1M6X0N3-F1
#
_entry.id   AF-A0A1M6X0N3-F1
#
_cell.length_a   1.000
_cell.length_b   1.000
_cell.length_c   1.000
_cell.angle_alpha   90.00
_cell.angle_beta   90.00
_cell.angle_gamma   90.00
#
_symmetry.space_group_name_H-M   'P 1'
#
loop_
_entity.id
_entity.type
_entity.pdbx_description
1 polymer ?
#
loop_
_entity_poly.entity_id
_entity_poly.type
_entity_poly.pdbx_seq_one_letter_code
_entity_poly.pdbx_strand_id
1 'polypeptide(L)'
;MSYVNGKEILPDNILEEIQKYFGGGLIYIPLPKNERCKWGSRTAIREELRQRNEKIRQRKEEGCTIKELMEEFHLSYDSIKRIIYQKN
;
A
#
# COMPACT_ATOMS: atom_id res chain seq x y z
N MET A 1 -7.57 3.54 2.90
CA MET A 1 -8.73 4.10 2.19
C MET A 1 -9.60 4.75 3.26
N SER A 2 -9.79 6.06 3.22
CA SER A 2 -10.75 6.72 4.09
C SER A 2 -12.15 6.26 3.69
N TYR A 3 -12.99 5.96 4.68
CA TYR A 3 -14.40 5.74 4.43
C TYR A 3 -15.01 7.04 3.87
N VAL A 4 -15.80 6.92 2.82
CA VAL A 4 -16.55 8.03 2.23
C VAL A 4 -17.98 7.56 2.08
N ASN A 5 -18.93 8.35 2.60
CA ASN A 5 -20.33 8.01 2.48
C ASN A 5 -20.79 8.27 1.04
N GLY A 6 -21.39 7.27 0.40
CA GLY A 6 -21.88 7.40 -0.98
C GLY A 6 -22.88 8.57 -1.16
N LYS A 7 -23.67 8.89 -0.12
CA LYS A 7 -24.60 10.04 -0.14
C LYS A 7 -23.92 11.39 -0.24
N GLU A 8 -22.64 11.49 0.13
CA GLU A 8 -21.90 12.75 0.11
C GLU A 8 -21.26 13.02 -1.27
N ILE A 9 -21.11 11.99 -2.11
CA ILE A 9 -20.34 12.06 -3.35
C ILE A 9 -21.09 11.63 -4.61
N LEU A 10 -22.19 10.89 -4.48
CA LEU A 10 -22.97 10.40 -5.62
C LEU A 10 -24.29 11.18 -5.76
N PRO A 11 -24.69 11.52 -7.00
CA PRO A 11 -26.03 12.03 -7.28
C PRO A 11 -27.13 11.02 -6.91
N ASP A 12 -28.32 11.51 -6.55
CA ASP A 12 -29.46 10.69 -6.12
C ASP A 12 -29.85 9.62 -7.14
N ASN A 13 -29.90 9.97 -8.43
CA ASN A 13 -30.26 9.03 -9.49
C ASN A 13 -29.24 7.87 -9.61
N ILE A 14 -27.97 8.10 -9.27
CA ILE A 14 -26.93 7.06 -9.27
C ILE A 14 -27.08 6.17 -8.03
N LEU A 15 -27.38 6.76 -6.87
CA LEU A 15 -27.63 6.01 -5.65
C LEU A 15 -28.84 5.07 -5.80
N GLU A 16 -29.94 5.57 -6.37
CA GLU A 16 -31.13 4.76 -6.66
C GLU A 16 -30.81 3.58 -7.57
N GLU A 17 -30.01 3.80 -8.62
CA GLU A 17 -29.62 2.73 -9.53
C GLU A 17 -28.73 1.69 -8.84
N ILE A 18 -27.75 2.10 -8.05
CA ILE A 18 -26.89 1.18 -7.28
C ILE A 18 -27.72 0.35 -6.30
N GLN A 19 -28.68 0.97 -5.61
CA GLN A 19 -29.54 0.29 -4.64
C GLN A 19 -30.40 -0.83 -5.24
N LYS A 20 -30.69 -0.79 -6.55
CA LYS A 20 -31.36 -1.90 -7.25
C LYS A 20 -30.53 -3.19 -7.27
N TYR A 21 -29.20 -3.07 -7.24
CA TYR A 21 -28.28 -4.20 -7.32
C TYR A 21 -27.57 -4.49 -5.99
N PHE A 22 -27.41 -3.50 -5.12
CA PHE A 22 -26.65 -3.62 -3.88
C PHE A 22 -27.12 -2.63 -2.81
N GLY A 23 -27.72 -3.14 -1.72
CA GLY A 23 -28.23 -2.34 -0.61
C GLY A 23 -27.56 -2.65 0.73
N GLY A 24 -27.13 -1.62 1.46
CA GLY A 24 -26.73 -1.71 2.88
C GLY A 24 -25.35 -2.30 3.18
N GLY A 25 -24.54 -2.65 2.16
CA GLY A 25 -23.20 -3.20 2.32
C GLY A 25 -22.07 -2.23 1.93
N LEU A 26 -20.83 -2.73 1.99
CA LEU A 26 -19.65 -2.03 1.45
C LEU A 26 -19.37 -2.52 0.02
N ILE A 27 -19.42 -1.61 -0.95
CA ILE A 27 -19.07 -1.88 -2.35
C ILE A 27 -17.72 -1.25 -2.67
N TYR A 28 -16.83 -2.03 -3.29
CA TYR A 28 -15.57 -1.52 -3.84
C TYR A 28 -15.77 -1.08 -5.28
N ILE A 29 -15.49 0.20 -5.56
CA ILE A 29 -15.50 0.75 -6.92
C ILE A 29 -14.05 0.80 -7.41
N PRO A 30 -13.63 -0.07 -8.34
CA PRO A 30 -12.27 -0.05 -8.86
C PRO A 30 -12.03 1.21 -9.71
N LEU A 31 -10.78 1.67 -9.75
CA LEU A 31 -10.37 2.70 -10.71
C LEU A 31 -10.60 2.23 -12.15
N PRO A 32 -10.97 3.14 -13.07
CA PRO A 32 -11.02 2.86 -14.50
C PRO A 32 -9.71 2.21 -14.97
N LYS A 33 -9.78 1.28 -15.92
CA LYS A 33 -8.62 0.46 -16.35
C LYS A 33 -7.39 1.31 -16.73
N ASN A 34 -7.60 2.49 -17.29
CA ASN A 34 -6.53 3.41 -17.73
C ASN A 34 -5.96 4.28 -16.60
N GLU A 35 -6.63 4.35 -15.46
CA GLU A 35 -6.23 5.11 -14.27
C GLU A 35 -5.79 4.20 -13.12
N ARG A 36 -5.58 2.91 -13.39
CA ARG A 36 -5.03 1.96 -12.41
C ARG A 36 -3.63 2.41 -12.00
N CYS A 37 -3.60 3.27 -11.00
CA CYS A 37 -2.44 3.62 -10.22
C CYS A 37 -1.89 2.32 -9.63
N LYS A 38 -0.63 1.97 -9.98
CA LYS A 38 0.07 0.88 -9.29
C LYS A 38 -0.01 1.18 -7.79
N TRP A 39 -0.31 0.17 -6.97
CA TRP A 39 -0.42 0.32 -5.52
C TRP A 39 0.73 1.19 -4.98
N GLY A 40 0.39 2.28 -4.28
CA GLY A 40 1.36 3.23 -3.74
C GLY A 40 1.83 4.37 -4.66
N SER A 41 1.32 4.53 -5.90
CA SER A 41 1.75 5.65 -6.76
C SER A 41 1.16 7.02 -6.39
N ARG A 42 0.08 7.07 -5.61
CA ARG A 42 -0.51 8.33 -5.09
C ARG A 42 0.03 8.75 -3.72
N THR A 43 0.83 7.91 -3.06
CA THR A 43 1.28 8.15 -1.69
C THR A 43 2.81 8.06 -1.64
N ALA A 44 3.48 9.02 -1.00
CA ALA A 44 4.94 9.04 -0.85
C ALA A 44 5.52 7.76 -0.19
N ILE A 45 4.66 6.93 0.41
CA ILE A 45 4.96 5.62 0.99
C ILE A 45 5.80 4.74 0.08
N ARG A 46 5.56 4.72 -1.24
CA ARG A 46 6.36 3.86 -2.13
C ARG A 46 7.82 4.31 -2.20
N GLU A 47 8.05 5.61 -2.21
CA GLU A 47 9.38 6.21 -2.23
C GLU A 47 10.07 6.05 -0.88
N GLU A 48 9.34 6.28 0.22
CA GLU A 48 9.83 6.06 1.58
C GLU A 48 10.26 4.59 1.80
N LEU A 49 9.44 3.63 1.36
CA LEU A 49 9.79 2.21 1.43
C LEU A 49 11.00 1.86 0.55
N ARG A 50 11.14 2.51 -0.60
CA ARG A 50 12.30 2.32 -1.50
C ARG A 50 13.58 2.81 -0.82
N GLN A 51 13.57 4.04 -0.32
CA GLN A 51 14.70 4.65 0.38
C GLN A 51 15.11 3.84 1.62
N ARG A 52 14.13 3.42 2.44
CA ARG A 52 14.38 2.54 3.58
C ARG A 52 15.04 1.23 3.15
N ASN A 53 14.53 0.58 2.11
CA ASN A 53 15.06 -0.70 1.63
C ASN A 53 16.47 -0.57 1.05
N GLU A 54 16.78 0.54 0.38
CA GLU A 54 18.14 0.86 -0.07
C GLU A 54 19.10 1.02 1.12
N LYS A 55 18.68 1.77 2.15
CA LYS A 55 19.47 1.92 3.38
C LYS A 55 19.73 0.59 4.09
N ILE A 56 18.74 -0.30 4.17
CA ILE A 56 18.90 -1.64 4.75
C ILE A 56 19.95 -2.46 3.98
N ARG A 57 19.96 -2.38 2.64
CA ARG A 57 20.95 -3.08 1.82
C ARG A 57 22.35 -2.52 2.00
N GLN A 58 22.49 -1.19 2.01
CA GLN A 58 23.76 -0.53 2.25
C GLN A 58 24.36 -0.92 3.61
N ARG A 59 23.56 -0.83 4.69
CA ARG A 59 24.00 -1.23 6.03
C ARG A 59 24.40 -2.71 6.09
N LYS A 60 23.71 -3.57 5.33
CA LYS A 60 24.09 -4.98 5.19
C LYS A 60 25.44 -5.16 4.49
N GLU A 61 25.71 -4.38 3.45
CA GLU A 61 27.01 -4.36 2.74
C GLU A 61 28.14 -3.82 3.62
N GLU A 62 27.84 -2.86 4.51
CA GLU A 62 28.75 -2.34 5.55
C GLU A 62 29.05 -3.34 6.68
N GLY A 63 28.42 -4.52 6.67
CA GLY A 63 28.71 -5.62 7.59
C GLY A 63 27.69 -5.82 8.71
N CYS A 64 26.62 -5.02 8.80
CA CYS A 64 25.58 -5.24 9.81
C CYS A 64 24.96 -6.64 9.72
N THR A 65 24.68 -7.21 10.88
CA THR A 65 23.97 -8.50 11.01
C THR A 65 22.47 -8.31 10.75
N ILE A 66 21.78 -9.40 10.43
CA ILE A 66 20.32 -9.34 10.26
C ILE A 66 19.63 -8.90 11.55
N LYS A 67 20.15 -9.28 12.71
CA LYS A 67 19.59 -8.90 14.01
C LYS A 67 19.66 -7.39 14.25
N GLU A 68 20.80 -6.77 13.98
CA GLU A 68 20.96 -5.31 14.09
C GLU A 68 20.01 -4.56 13.15
N LEU A 69 19.83 -5.07 11.93
CA LEU A 69 18.90 -4.48 10.96
C LEU A 69 17.43 -4.65 11.39
N MET A 70 17.07 -5.77 12.03
CA MET A 70 15.73 -5.95 12.60
C MET A 70 15.44 -4.94 13.70
N GLU A 71 16.42 -4.70 14.57
CA GLU A 71 16.33 -3.76 15.69
C GLU A 71 16.28 -2.30 15.19
N GLU A 72 17.17 -1.92 14.26
CA GLU A 72 17.27 -0.56 13.70
C GLU A 72 16.02 -0.15 12.91
N PHE A 73 15.44 -1.07 12.14
CA PHE A 73 14.30 -0.77 11.25
C PHE A 73 12.95 -1.26 11.79
N HIS A 74 12.94 -1.90 12.97
CA HIS A 74 11.75 -2.50 13.58
C HIS A 74 11.00 -3.47 12.64
N LEU A 75 11.76 -4.32 11.94
CA LEU A 75 11.25 -5.27 10.96
C LEU A 75 11.48 -6.71 11.41
N SER A 76 10.58 -7.61 11.01
CA SER A 76 10.76 -9.04 11.23
C SER A 76 11.97 -9.58 10.44
N TYR A 77 12.50 -10.72 10.89
CA TYR A 77 13.57 -11.44 10.21
C TYR A 77 13.25 -11.69 8.73
N ASP A 78 12.05 -12.20 8.43
CA ASP A 78 11.61 -12.48 7.06
C ASP A 78 11.51 -11.21 6.21
N SER A 79 11.10 -10.09 6.81
CA SER A 79 11.04 -8.80 6.11
C SER A 79 12.44 -8.33 5.72
N ILE A 80 13.40 -8.38 6.65
CA ILE A 80 14.80 -8.02 6.37
C ILE A 80 15.40 -8.96 5.32
N LYS A 81 15.21 -10.28 5.48
CA LYS A 81 15.69 -11.28 4.52
C LYS A 81 15.13 -11.03 3.12
N ARG A 82 13.83 -10.74 3.01
CA ARG A 82 13.20 -10.41 1.73
C ARG A 82 13.80 -9.14 1.11
N ILE A 83 14.00 -8.08 1.90
CA ILE A 83 14.57 -6.82 1.40
C ILE A 83 15.99 -7.00 0.86
N ILE A 84 16.80 -7.82 1.53
CA ILE A 84 18.19 -8.09 1.16
C ILE A 84 18.27 -9.05 -0.05
N TYR A 85 17.55 -10.17 -0.01
CA TYR A 85 17.79 -11.29 -0.94
C TYR A 85 16.76 -11.45 -2.05
N GLN A 86 15.58 -10.82 -1.95
CA GLN A 86 14.59 -10.86 -3.02
C GLN A 86 14.53 -9.50 -3.72
N LYS A 87 15.01 -9.45 -4.97
CA LYS A 87 14.73 -8.36 -5.89
C LYS A 87 13.31 -8.56 -6.42
N ASN A 88 12.41 -7.65 -6.07
CA ASN A 88 11.21 -7.38 -6.86
C ASN A 88 11.58 -6.54 -8.08
#